data_AF-A0A2N9NGD2-F1
#
_entry.id   AF-A0A2N9NGD2-F1
#
_cell.length_a   1.000
_cell.length_b   1.000
_cell.length_c   1.000
_cell.angle_alpha   90.00
_cell.angle_beta   90.00
_cell.angle_gamma   90.00
#
_symmetry.space_group_name_H-M   'P 1'
#
loop_
_entity.id
_entity.type
_entity.pdbx_description
1 polymer ?
#
loop_
_entity_poly.entity_id
_entity_poly.type
_entity_poly.pdbx_seq_one_letter_code
_entity_poly.pdbx_strand_id
1 'polypeptide(L)'
;MQQDLERFLGLKTLPARLTTQQAAWVLGFSVYEIPMLVSRGLLKPLGRPARNGQKFFLTATLEELRRDERWFGRASDAVVEHWRQKNTGRVKAQAAAALPSTA
;
A
#
# COMPACT_ATOMS: atom_id res chain seq x y z
N MET A 1 0.57 -18.38 -1.35
CA MET A 1 0.25 -16.96 -1.60
C MET A 1 -1.12 -16.79 -2.27
N GLN A 2 -1.33 -17.28 -3.51
CA GLN A 2 -2.65 -17.20 -4.17
C GLN A 2 -3.74 -17.98 -3.42
N GLN A 3 -3.42 -19.18 -2.94
CA GLN A 3 -4.35 -20.06 -2.20
C GLN A 3 -4.80 -19.46 -0.86
N ASP A 4 -3.91 -18.75 -0.15
CA ASP A 4 -4.25 -18.02 1.08
C ASP A 4 -5.19 -16.84 0.81
N LEU A 5 -5.02 -16.15 -0.32
CA LEU A 5 -5.90 -15.07 -0.74
C LEU A 5 -7.30 -15.60 -1.02
N GLU A 6 -7.41 -16.67 -1.80
CA GLU A 6 -8.68 -17.30 -2.15
C GLU A 6 -9.41 -17.79 -0.89
N ARG A 7 -8.68 -18.41 0.04
CA ARG A 7 -9.24 -18.87 1.31
C ARG A 7 -9.68 -17.71 2.21
N PHE A 8 -8.95 -16.60 2.20
CA PHE A 8 -9.26 -15.42 3.00
C PHE A 8 -10.46 -14.64 2.44
N LEU A 9 -10.51 -14.44 1.12
CA LEU A 9 -11.66 -13.79 0.45
C LEU A 9 -12.92 -14.67 0.46
N GLY A 10 -12.76 -15.99 0.57
CA GLY A 10 -13.86 -16.95 0.71
C GLY A 10 -14.45 -17.06 2.13
N LEU A 11 -13.90 -16.37 3.13
CA LEU A 11 -14.45 -16.38 4.49
C LEU A 11 -15.79 -15.62 4.51
N LYS A 12 -16.85 -16.30 4.96
CA LYS A 12 -18.17 -15.69 5.22
C LYS A 12 -18.13 -14.52 6.20
N THR A 13 -17.12 -14.47 7.07
CA THR A 13 -16.92 -13.39 8.04
C THR A 13 -15.45 -13.01 8.05
N LEU A 14 -15.13 -11.82 7.57
CA LEU A 14 -13.77 -11.29 7.67
C LEU A 14 -13.45 -10.97 9.14
N PRO A 15 -12.24 -11.27 9.63
CA PRO A 15 -11.85 -10.93 11.00
C PRO A 15 -11.92 -9.42 11.19
N ALA A 16 -12.36 -8.94 12.35
CA ALA A 16 -12.55 -7.50 12.59
C ALA A 16 -11.24 -6.68 12.49
N ARG A 17 -10.10 -7.33 12.76
CA ARG A 17 -8.76 -6.75 12.63
C ARG A 17 -8.00 -7.40 11.48
N LEU A 18 -7.51 -6.56 10.57
CA LEU A 18 -6.75 -6.96 9.40
C LEU A 18 -5.32 -6.47 9.46
N THR A 19 -4.38 -7.29 9.01
CA THR A 19 -2.99 -6.88 8.84
C THR A 19 -2.82 -6.04 7.57
N THR A 20 -1.68 -5.36 7.42
CA THR A 20 -1.29 -4.69 6.17
C THR A 20 -1.50 -5.55 4.93
N GLN A 21 -1.13 -6.83 5.01
CA GLN A 21 -1.25 -7.77 3.89
C GLN A 21 -2.73 -8.06 3.56
N GLN A 22 -3.55 -8.35 4.57
CA GLN A 22 -4.97 -8.61 4.38
C GLN A 22 -5.71 -7.35 3.90
N ALA A 23 -5.34 -6.17 4.39
CA ALA A 23 -5.89 -4.91 3.91
C ALA A 23 -5.54 -4.66 2.43
N ALA A 24 -4.33 -5.01 2.02
CA ALA A 24 -3.90 -4.98 0.62
C ALA A 24 -4.80 -5.87 -0.25
N TRP A 25 -5.10 -7.08 0.23
CA TRP A 25 -5.98 -8.01 -0.47
C TRP A 25 -7.43 -7.51 -0.58
N VAL A 26 -7.97 -6.93 0.49
CA VAL A 26 -9.35 -6.39 0.49
C VAL A 26 -9.49 -5.19 -0.44
N LEU A 27 -8.48 -4.32 -0.49
CA LEU A 27 -8.48 -3.11 -1.30
C LEU A 27 -7.87 -3.32 -2.71
N GLY A 28 -7.30 -4.49 -3.02
CA GLY A 28 -6.65 -4.73 -4.31
C GLY A 28 -5.33 -3.98 -4.54
N PHE A 29 -4.66 -3.53 -3.48
CA PHE A 29 -3.34 -2.89 -3.57
C PHE A 29 -2.21 -3.88 -3.26
N SER A 30 -0.97 -3.48 -3.52
CA SER A 30 0.22 -4.20 -3.07
C SER A 30 0.48 -3.97 -1.58
N VAL A 31 1.07 -4.96 -0.91
CA VAL A 31 1.40 -4.88 0.53
C VAL A 31 2.35 -3.71 0.84
N TYR A 32 3.16 -3.29 -0.13
CA TYR A 32 4.08 -2.15 -0.02
C TYR A 32 3.38 -0.79 -0.16
N GLU A 33 2.23 -0.75 -0.82
CA GLU A 33 1.47 0.48 -1.07
C GLU A 33 0.63 0.86 0.14
N ILE A 34 0.12 -0.12 0.90
CA ILE A 34 -0.62 0.12 2.15
C ILE A 34 0.13 1.01 3.16
N PRO A 35 1.38 0.73 3.57
CA PRO A 35 2.10 1.62 4.49
C PRO A 35 2.42 2.99 3.86
N MET A 36 2.48 3.07 2.53
CA MET A 36 2.66 4.33 1.81
C MET A 36 1.38 5.17 1.87
N LEU A 37 0.19 4.56 1.68
CA LEU A 37 -1.11 5.19 1.87
C LEU A 37 -1.31 5.67 3.32
N VAL A 38 -0.85 4.88 4.31
CA VAL A 38 -0.83 5.32 5.72
C VAL A 38 0.05 6.55 5.91
N SER A 39 1.23 6.57 5.29
CA SER A 39 2.17 7.70 5.41
C SER A 39 1.64 8.97 4.74
N ARG A 40 0.83 8.83 3.68
CA ARG A 40 0.10 9.93 3.02
C ARG A 40 -1.16 10.37 3.78
N GLY A 41 -1.51 9.70 4.90
CA GLY A 41 -2.72 9.98 5.68
C GLY A 41 -4.02 9.52 5.01
N LEU A 42 -3.92 8.71 3.94
CA LEU A 42 -5.09 8.17 3.23
C LEU A 42 -5.67 6.95 3.97
N LEU A 43 -4.85 6.22 4.72
CA LEU A 43 -5.29 5.04 5.47
C LEU A 43 -4.94 5.20 6.95
N LYS A 44 -5.91 5.02 7.84
CA LYS A 44 -5.70 5.14 9.28
C LYS A 44 -5.52 3.77 9.92
N PRO A 45 -4.35 3.46 10.51
CA PRO A 45 -4.17 2.23 11.27
C PRO A 45 -4.94 2.30 12.60
N LEU A 46 -5.40 1.14 13.06
CA LEU A 46 -5.94 0.95 14.41
C LEU A 46 -4.83 1.12 15.45
N GLY A 47 -5.00 2.12 16.31
CA GLY A 47 -4.06 2.45 17.39
C GLY A 47 -2.85 3.28 16.94
N ARG A 48 -1.82 3.32 17.79
CA ARG A 48 -0.52 3.94 17.51
C ARG A 48 0.54 2.83 17.39
N PRO A 49 0.64 2.13 16.26
CA PRO A 49 1.66 1.11 16.09
C PRO A 49 3.05 1.77 16.17
N ALA A 50 4.00 1.07 16.80
CA ALA A 50 5.40 1.49 16.79
C ALA A 50 5.91 1.69 15.35
N ARG A 51 6.96 2.49 15.16
CA ARG A 51 7.51 2.81 13.82
C ARG A 51 7.80 1.56 12.97
N ASN A 52 8.24 0.47 13.62
CA ASN A 52 8.51 -0.84 13.01
C ASN A 52 7.42 -1.90 13.32
N GLY A 53 6.35 -1.50 14.02
CA GLY A 53 5.29 -2.41 14.44
C GLY A 53 4.33 -2.75 13.30
N GLN A 54 3.77 -3.95 13.37
CA GLN A 54 2.73 -4.38 12.43
C GLN A 54 1.50 -3.49 12.59
N LYS A 55 1.05 -2.91 11.47
CA LYS A 55 -0.12 -2.04 11.42
C LYS A 55 -1.36 -2.92 11.25
N PHE A 56 -2.38 -2.66 12.07
CA PHE A 56 -3.68 -3.30 11.97
C PHE A 56 -4.71 -2.30 11.44
N PHE A 57 -5.73 -2.79 10.75
CA PHE A 57 -6.82 -2.01 10.16
C PHE A 57 -8.16 -2.64 10.52
N LEU A 58 -9.20 -1.83 10.63
CA LEU A 58 -10.54 -2.31 10.92
C LEU A 58 -11.20 -2.69 9.60
N THR A 59 -11.81 -3.87 9.53
CA THR A 59 -12.50 -4.34 8.31
C THR A 59 -13.62 -3.39 7.91
N ALA A 60 -14.44 -2.94 8.86
CA ALA A 60 -15.52 -1.99 8.58
C ALA A 60 -15.00 -0.72 7.89
N THR A 61 -13.88 -0.15 8.37
CA THR A 61 -13.25 1.02 7.74
C THR A 61 -12.74 0.71 6.34
N LEU A 62 -12.16 -0.47 6.10
CA LEU A 62 -11.72 -0.85 4.75
C LEU A 62 -12.91 -1.04 3.81
N GLU A 63 -14.02 -1.59 4.27
CA GLU A 63 -15.24 -1.73 3.48
C GLU A 63 -15.87 -0.38 3.15
N GLU A 64 -15.88 0.57 4.10
CA GLU A 64 -16.29 1.95 3.85
C GLU A 64 -15.40 2.62 2.80
N LEU A 65 -14.07 2.52 2.94
CA LEU A 65 -13.13 3.07 1.96
C LEU A 65 -13.25 2.41 0.59
N ARG A 66 -13.60 1.12 0.54
CA ARG A 66 -13.85 0.40 -0.71
C ARG A 66 -15.08 0.93 -1.45
N ARG A 67 -16.04 1.53 -0.75
CA ARG A 67 -17.22 2.17 -1.35
C ARG A 67 -16.97 3.62 -1.75
N ASP A 68 -15.88 4.23 -1.29
CA ASP A 68 -15.55 5.62 -1.59
C ASP A 68 -14.66 5.71 -2.85
N GLU A 69 -15.27 6.06 -3.98
CA GLU A 69 -14.58 6.19 -5.27
C GLU A 69 -13.54 7.33 -5.25
N ARG A 70 -13.84 8.44 -4.59
CA ARG A 70 -12.93 9.60 -4.52
C ARG A 70 -11.65 9.23 -3.77
N TRP A 71 -11.78 8.46 -2.71
CA TRP A 71 -10.66 7.91 -1.98
C TRP A 71 -9.82 7.00 -2.87
N PHE A 72 -10.46 6.11 -3.63
CA PHE A 72 -9.77 5.19 -4.54
C PHE A 72 -8.99 5.91 -5.65
N GLY A 73 -9.57 6.98 -6.20
CA GLY A 73 -8.89 7.85 -7.17
C GLY A 73 -7.64 8.50 -6.58
N ARG A 74 -7.74 9.06 -5.37
CA ARG A 74 -6.59 9.66 -4.66
C ARG A 74 -5.54 8.63 -4.27
N ALA A 75 -5.96 7.43 -3.86
CA ALA A 75 -5.05 6.34 -3.51
C ALA A 75 -4.26 5.87 -4.74
N SER A 76 -4.93 5.68 -5.87
CA SER A 76 -4.29 5.30 -7.13
C SER A 76 -3.30 6.36 -7.62
N ASP A 77 -3.69 7.63 -7.60
CA ASP A 77 -2.81 8.74 -8.00
C ASP A 77 -1.56 8.81 -7.10
N ALA A 78 -1.73 8.69 -5.77
CA ALA A 78 -0.62 8.68 -4.83
C ALA A 78 0.36 7.52 -5.09
N VAL A 79 -0.16 6.33 -5.42
CA VAL A 79 0.65 5.15 -5.76
C VAL A 79 1.46 5.42 -7.03
N VAL A 80 0.83 5.91 -8.09
CA VAL A 80 1.51 6.25 -9.35
C VAL A 80 2.58 7.30 -9.12
N GLU A 81 2.27 8.36 -8.37
CA GLU A 81 3.24 9.41 -8.03
C GLU A 81 4.45 8.84 -7.27
N HIS A 82 4.23 7.92 -6.34
CA HIS A 82 5.33 7.29 -5.59
C HIS A 82 6.28 6.50 -6.48
N TRP A 83 5.71 5.67 -7.37
CA TRP A 83 6.48 4.87 -8.30
C TRP A 83 7.18 5.76 -9.33
N ARG A 84 6.54 6.84 -9.78
CA ARG A 84 7.15 7.85 -10.64
C ARG A 84 8.37 8.47 -9.98
N GLN A 85 8.24 8.97 -8.73
CA GLN A 85 9.35 9.55 -7.99
C GLN A 85 10.50 8.55 -7.77
N LYS A 86 10.19 7.30 -7.43
CA LYS A 86 11.21 6.23 -7.31
C LYS A 86 11.93 5.96 -8.63
N ASN A 87 11.21 5.92 -9.74
CA ASN A 87 11.80 5.66 -11.06
C ASN A 87 12.62 6.86 -11.56
N THR A 88 12.17 8.09 -11.34
CA THR A 88 12.97 9.28 -11.68
C THR A 88 14.27 9.33 -10.88
N GLY A 89 14.26 8.91 -9.62
CA GLY A 89 15.46 8.74 -8.81
C GLY A 89 16.42 7.66 -9.35
N ARG A 90 15.89 6.53 -9.82
CA ARG A 90 16.70 5.46 -10.44
C ARG A 90 17.28 5.86 -11.79
N VAL A 91 16.53 6.59 -12.62
CA VAL A 91 17.00 7.11 -13.91
C VAL A 91 18.11 8.14 -13.69
N LYS A 92 17.99 9.03 -12.70
CA LYS A 92 19.07 9.96 -12.33
C LYS A 92 20.32 9.24 -11.81
N ALA A 93 20.16 8.23 -10.98
CA ALA A 93 21.28 7.45 -10.45
C ALA A 93 22.00 6.63 -11.54
N GLN A 94 21.25 6.06 -12.49
CA GLN A 94 21.83 5.36 -13.64
C GLN A 94 22.51 6.30 -14.63
N ALA A 95 21.94 7.49 -14.87
CA ALA A 95 22.56 8.50 -15.73
C ALA A 95 23.87 9.06 -15.12
N ALA A 96 23.94 9.23 -13.79
CA ALA A 96 25.17 9.64 -13.11
C ALA A 96 26.25 8.55 -13.10
N ALA A 97 25.86 7.27 -13.11
CA ALA A 97 26.79 6.13 -13.19
C ALA A 97 27.25 5.82 -14.62
N ALA A 98 26.61 6.39 -15.65
CA ALA A 98 26.91 6.16 -17.06
C ALA A 98 27.83 7.21 -17.71
N LEU A 99 28.35 8.18 -16.95
CA LEU A 99 29.42 9.05 -17.44
C LEU A 99 30.74 8.27 -17.42
N PRO A 100 31.38 7.98 -18.57
CA PRO A 100 32.67 7.33 -18.60
C PRO A 100 33.73 8.29 -18.04
N SER A 101 34.52 7.80 -17.10
CA SER A 101 35.79 8.41 -16.70
C SER A 101 36.71 8.44 -17.92
N THR A 102 36.70 9.54 -18.67
CA THR A 102 37.76 9.86 -19.63
C THR A 102 38.81 10.67 -18.89
N ALA A 103 39.88 9.99 -18.49
CA ALA A 103 41.19 10.55 -18.19
C ALA A 103 42.23 9.63 -18.81
#